data_AF-A0A8J3KQ99-F1
#
_entry.id   AF-A0A8J3KQ99-F1
#
_cell.length_a   1.000
_cell.length_b   1.000
_cell.length_c   1.000
_cell.angle_alpha   90.00
_cell.angle_beta   90.00
_cell.angle_gamma   90.00
#
_symmetry.space_group_name_H-M   'P 1'
#
loop_
_entity.id
_entity.type
_entity.pdbx_description
1 polymer ?
#
loop_
_entity_poly.entity_id
_entity_poly.type
_entity_poly.pdbx_seq_one_letter_code
_entity_poly.pdbx_strand_id
1 'polypeptide(L)' 'MQSDMTDHSPEEYEPIEPTGGSDLEHVRDEAHRDEQRRQEDTERLTEERHDPRNPPEPFSGSEH' A
#
# COMPACT_ATOMS: atom_id res chain seq x y z
N MET A 1 46.26 -9.35 -45.38
CA MET A 1 44.88 -8.84 -45.31
C MET A 1 44.26 -9.54 -44.11
N GLN A 2 44.15 -8.83 -42.99
CA GLN A 2 43.70 -9.39 -41.71
C GLN A 2 42.26 -8.97 -41.46
N SER A 3 41.43 -9.99 -41.26
CA SER A 3 40.20 -10.09 -40.48
C SER A 3 39.10 -9.07 -40.72
N ASP A 4 38.02 -9.59 -41.30
CA ASP A 4 36.64 -9.16 -41.21
C ASP A 4 36.35 -8.41 -39.90
N MET A 5 36.10 -7.11 -40.03
CA MET A 5 35.36 -6.39 -39.00
C MET A 5 33.93 -6.92 -39.05
N THR A 6 33.62 -7.90 -38.21
CA THR A 6 32.24 -8.22 -37.88
C THR A 6 31.63 -6.93 -37.35
N ASP A 7 30.91 -6.22 -38.22
CA ASP A 7 30.07 -5.09 -37.86
C ASP A 7 29.02 -5.62 -36.89
N HIS A 8 29.28 -5.44 -35.61
CA HIS A 8 28.25 -5.58 -34.59
C HIS A 8 27.37 -4.34 -34.72
N SER A 9 26.46 -4.35 -35.71
CA SER A 9 25.36 -3.40 -35.71
C SER A 9 24.71 -3.46 -34.33
N PRO A 10 24.60 -2.33 -33.60
CA PRO A 10 23.96 -2.34 -32.30
C PRO A 10 22.54 -2.83 -32.52
N GLU A 11 22.18 -3.95 -31.91
CA GLU A 11 20.80 -4.41 -31.92
C GLU A 11 19.97 -3.29 -31.28
N GLU A 12 19.13 -2.64 -32.08
CA GLU A 12 18.18 -1.63 -31.60
C GLU A 12 17.26 -2.34 -30.62
N TYR A 13 17.45 -2.08 -29.32
CA TYR A 13 16.58 -2.63 -28.29
C TYR A 13 15.22 -1.93 -28.40
N GLU A 14 14.17 -2.72 -28.65
CA GLU A 14 12.79 -2.25 -28.58
C GLU A 14 12.49 -1.66 -27.19
N PRO A 15 11.82 -0.49 -27.10
CA PRO A 15 11.42 0.08 -25.83
C PRO A 15 10.50 -0.89 -25.08
N ILE A 16 10.89 -1.26 -23.85
CA ILE A 16 10.03 -2.06 -22.99
C ILE A 16 8.88 -1.17 -22.52
N GLU A 17 7.66 -1.43 -22.99
CA GLU A 17 6.48 -0.77 -22.45
C GLU A 17 6.33 -1.13 -20.96
N PRO A 18 6.19 -0.14 -20.06
CA PRO A 18 5.96 -0.42 -18.64
C PRO A 18 4.59 -1.09 -18.49
N THR A 19 4.60 -2.42 -18.45
CA THR A 19 3.43 -3.30 -18.36
C THR A 19 2.84 -3.34 -16.95
N GLY A 20 2.74 -2.18 -16.29
CA GLY A 20 2.28 -2.11 -14.90
C GLY A 20 2.06 -0.70 -14.33
N GLY A 21 1.96 0.33 -15.18
CA GLY A 21 1.87 1.72 -14.72
C GLY A 21 0.59 2.05 -13.93
N SER A 22 -0.52 1.36 -14.19
CA SER A 22 -1.79 1.67 -13.53
C SER A 22 -2.01 0.91 -12.23
N ASP A 23 -1.53 -0.32 -12.08
CA ASP A 23 -1.89 -1.18 -10.93
C ASP A 23 -1.37 -0.63 -9.60
N LEU A 24 -0.16 -0.05 -9.61
CA LEU A 24 0.48 0.50 -8.41
C LEU A 24 -0.19 1.77 -7.88
N GLU A 25 -0.73 2.61 -8.77
CA GLU A 25 -1.46 3.83 -8.38
C GLU A 25 -2.80 3.47 -7.73
N HIS A 26 -3.54 2.52 -8.31
CA HIS A 26 -4.81 2.04 -7.74
C HIS A 26 -4.62 1.37 -6.37
N VAL A 27 -3.58 0.53 -6.21
CA VAL A 27 -3.26 -0.09 -4.92
C VAL A 27 -2.86 0.96 -3.89
N ARG A 28 -2.13 2.01 -4.31
CA ARG A 28 -1.76 3.12 -3.42
C ARG A 28 -3.00 3.89 -2.97
N ASP A 29 -3.90 4.26 -3.87
CA ASP A 29 -5.13 4.98 -3.54
C ASP A 29 -6.05 4.15 -2.63
N GLU A 30 -6.18 2.85 -2.88
CA GLU A 30 -6.97 1.93 -2.05
C GLU A 30 -6.40 1.81 -0.64
N ALA A 31 -5.08 1.63 -0.50
CA ALA A 31 -4.42 1.55 0.79
C ALA A 31 -4.58 2.84 1.62
N HIS A 32 -4.47 4.02 1.00
CA HIS A 32 -4.70 5.29 1.69
C HIS A 32 -6.16 5.45 2.12
N ARG A 33 -7.12 5.00 1.30
CA ARG A 33 -8.53 5.05 1.65
C ARG A 33 -8.88 4.11 2.82
N ASP A 34 -8.28 2.93 2.85
CA ASP A 34 -8.44 1.99 3.98
C ASP A 34 -7.78 2.49 5.26
N GLU A 35 -6.63 3.17 5.15
CA GLU A 35 -6.01 3.82 6.30
C GLU A 35 -6.88 4.93 6.88
N GLN A 36 -7.44 5.80 6.03
CA GLN A 36 -8.35 6.86 6.50
C GLN A 36 -9.58 6.29 7.18
N ARG A 37 -10.21 5.23 6.62
CA ARG A 37 -11.33 4.55 7.29
C ARG A 37 -10.94 4.01 8.67
N ARG A 38 -9.79 3.35 8.78
CA ARG A 38 -9.29 2.83 10.08
C ARG A 38 -9.03 3.95 11.08
N GLN A 39 -8.55 5.10 10.63
CA GLN A 39 -8.35 6.27 11.47
C GLN A 39 -9.69 6.80 11.99
N GLU A 40 -10.68 6.99 11.10
CA GLU A 40 -12.02 7.43 11.48
C GLU A 40 -12.70 6.47 12.48
N ASP A 41 -12.61 5.16 12.25
CA ASP A 41 -13.12 4.15 13.20
C ASP A 41 -12.41 4.22 14.55
N THR A 42 -11.09 4.43 14.55
CA THR A 42 -10.32 4.58 15.79
C THR A 42 -10.74 5.85 16.54
N GLU A 43 -10.92 6.97 15.85
CA GLU A 43 -11.37 8.23 16.44
C GLU A 43 -12.76 8.08 17.05
N ARG A 44 -13.69 7.43 16.33
CA ARG A 44 -15.04 7.15 16.84
C ARG A 44 -15.02 6.23 18.05
N LEU A 45 -14.18 5.20 18.07
CA LEU A 45 -14.00 4.32 19.23
C LEU A 45 -13.42 5.05 20.42
N THR A 46 -12.47 5.97 20.20
CA THR A 46 -11.93 6.81 21.28
C THR A 46 -12.98 7.78 21.82
N GLU A 47 -13.78 8.40 20.96
CA GLU A 47 -14.87 9.27 21.36
C GLU A 47 -15.95 8.51 22.14
N GLU A 48 -16.30 7.30 21.71
CA GLU A 48 -17.24 6.42 22.40
C GLU A 48 -16.71 6.00 23.79
N ARG A 49 -15.42 5.69 23.92
CA ARG A 49 -14.78 5.37 25.21
C ARG A 49 -14.70 6.56 26.18
N HIS A 50 -14.61 7.77 25.64
CA HIS A 50 -14.59 9.00 26.43
C HIS A 50 -15.99 9.56 26.70
N ASP A 51 -17.03 8.99 26.09
CA ASP A 51 -18.41 9.37 26.36
C ASP A 51 -18.79 8.98 27.80
N PRO A 52 -19.19 9.94 28.65
CA PRO A 52 -19.49 9.68 30.06
C PRO A 52 -20.74 8.80 30.27
N ARG A 53 -21.50 8.52 29.20
CA ARG A 53 -22.68 7.63 29.21
C ARG A 53 -22.31 6.20 28.84
N ASN A 54 -21.10 5.95 28.31
CA ASN A 54 -20.57 4.62 28.05
C ASN A 54 -19.67 4.19 29.22
N PRO A 55 -20.13 3.30 30.12
CA PRO A 55 -19.27 2.79 31.16
C PRO A 55 -18.11 2.02 30.52
N PRO A 56 -16.86 2.22 31.00
CA PRO A 56 -15.74 1.43 30.50
C PRO A 56 -16.05 -0.05 30.72
N GLU A 57 -15.81 -0.89 29.71
CA GLU A 57 -16.01 -2.34 29.86
C GLU A 57 -15.30 -2.82 31.13
N PRO A 58 -15.98 -3.61 31.98
CA PRO A 58 -15.33 -4.18 33.14
C PRO A 58 -14.16 -5.01 32.62
N PHE A 59 -12.96 -4.71 33.09
CA PHE A 59 -11.78 -5.54 32.84
C PHE A 59 -12.12 -6.95 33.33
N SER A 60 -12.56 -7.83 32.44
CA SER A 60 -12.74 -9.25 32.73
C SER A 60 -11.37 -9.90 32.72
N GLY A 61 -10.52 -9.45 33.63
CA GLY A 61 -9.33 -10.17 34.02
C GLY A 61 -9.79 -11.40 34.78
N SER A 62 -9.93 -12.52 34.07
CA SER A 62 -10.00 -13.83 34.71
C SER A 62 -8.78 -13.98 35.60
N GLU A 63 -8.95 -13.83 36.91
CA GLU A 63 -7.95 -14.25 37.89
C GLU A 63 -7.68 -15.74 37.67
N HIS A 64 -6.40 -16.09 37.56
CA HIS A 64 -5.88 -17.43 37.32
C HIS A 64 -5.39 -18.02 38.64
#